data_AF-A0A7J6Y753-F1
#
_entry.id   AF-A0A7J6Y753-F1
#
_cell.length_a   1.000
_cell.length_b   1.000
_cell.length_c   1.000
_cell.angle_alpha   90.00
_cell.angle_beta   90.00
_cell.angle_gamma   90.00
#
_symmetry.space_group_name_H-M   'P 1'
#
loop_
_entity.id
_entity.type
_entity.pdbx_description
1 polymer ?
#
loop_
_entity_poly.entity_id
_entity_poly.type
_entity_poly.pdbx_seq_one_letter_code
_entity_poly.pdbx_strand_id
1 'polypeptide(L)'
;MYLLLCFLLLWIPSSSGSESIGQLITLRFFFYYLFLICSFYAKKVDNMPAKSVPAPESAIKRAAFKRQQTENFKKAIAANKAARVALKKTAYARGLRYSREYRSAEKKLVHLRRQAKSCGNYYLESKPKVAVVTRIRGIAKVAPKQRKILQLLRLRQIFNTVFVRLNKPMENMLRAVEPYIAYGYPSLRTVRMMVYKRGHLKINGQRVKIVNNQMIQSKYNNENIVCAEDIVNQIYTGGKHFREVTNGLWPFKLSPPAGGMRQKRRHFVEGGDYGNRDALINRFLARMI
;
A
#
# COMPACT_ATOMS: atom_id res chain seq x y z
N MET A 1 -45.41 15.06 37.86
CA MET A 1 -46.15 14.14 38.76
C MET A 1 -45.27 13.13 39.48
N TYR A 2 -44.26 12.51 38.85
CA TYR A 2 -43.42 11.47 39.48
C TYR A 2 -42.53 11.95 40.65
N LEU A 3 -42.07 13.20 40.66
CA LEU A 3 -41.25 13.73 41.78
C LEU A 3 -42.04 13.94 43.08
N LEU A 4 -43.35 14.22 43.01
CA LEU A 4 -44.19 14.47 44.19
C LEU A 4 -44.53 13.18 44.95
N LEU A 5 -44.68 12.04 44.24
CA LEU A 5 -44.94 10.74 44.87
C LEU A 5 -43.72 10.15 45.58
N CYS A 6 -42.49 10.44 45.12
CA CYS A 6 -41.27 10.00 45.82
C CYS A 6 -41.05 10.74 47.15
N PHE A 7 -41.45 12.01 47.25
CA PHE A 7 -41.29 12.79 48.48
C PHE A 7 -42.21 12.27 49.62
N LEU A 8 -43.39 11.76 49.30
CA LEU A 8 -44.32 11.19 50.28
C LEU A 8 -43.86 9.83 50.85
N LEU A 9 -43.04 9.07 50.13
CA LEU A 9 -42.47 7.79 50.62
C LEU A 9 -41.28 7.98 51.58
N LEU A 10 -40.64 9.15 51.55
CA LEU A 10 -39.49 9.51 52.40
C LEU A 10 -39.88 10.21 53.71
N TRP A 11 -41.15 10.62 53.86
CA TRP A 11 -41.65 11.33 55.03
C TRP A 11 -42.62 10.45 55.86
N ILE A 12 -42.13 9.30 56.33
CA ILE A 12 -42.79 8.54 57.40
C ILE A 12 -41.94 8.72 58.67
N PRO A 13 -42.36 9.54 59.66
CA PRO A 13 -41.61 9.71 60.89
C PRO A 13 -41.74 8.44 61.75
N SER A 14 -40.62 8.00 62.33
CA SER A 14 -40.63 6.99 63.39
C SER A 14 -41.15 7.62 64.67
N SER A 15 -42.40 7.33 65.06
CA SER A 15 -42.86 7.61 66.42
C SER A 15 -43.48 6.39 67.07
N SER A 16 -42.99 6.14 68.28
CA SER A 16 -43.42 5.18 69.28
C SER A 16 -44.92 5.27 69.57
N GLY A 17 -45.65 4.19 69.30
CA GLY A 17 -47.05 4.05 69.68
C GLY A 17 -47.58 2.71 69.17
N SER A 18 -48.11 1.91 70.08
CA SER A 18 -48.64 0.58 69.84
C SER A 18 -49.95 0.62 69.06
N GLU A 19 -49.91 0.89 67.74
CA GLU A 19 -51.04 0.65 66.86
C GLU A 19 -50.60 0.10 65.49
N SER A 20 -51.12 -1.07 65.15
CA SER A 20 -51.41 -1.57 63.79
C SER A 20 -50.26 -1.63 62.76
N ILE A 21 -49.29 -2.51 62.99
CA ILE A 21 -48.34 -2.99 61.96
C ILE A 21 -49.07 -3.47 60.68
N GLY A 22 -50.31 -3.95 60.82
CA GLY A 22 -51.17 -4.37 59.70
C GLY A 22 -51.65 -3.24 58.78
N GLN A 23 -51.88 -2.02 59.25
CA GLN A 23 -52.37 -0.92 58.41
C GLN A 23 -51.26 -0.26 57.58
N LEU A 24 -50.03 -0.24 58.11
CA LEU A 24 -48.85 0.27 57.38
C LEU A 24 -48.44 -0.65 56.22
N ILE A 25 -48.64 -1.97 56.36
CA ILE A 25 -48.34 -2.95 55.30
C ILE A 25 -49.37 -2.88 54.16
N THR A 26 -50.66 -2.73 54.47
CA THR A 26 -51.72 -2.64 53.45
C THR A 26 -51.64 -1.35 52.64
N LEU A 27 -51.33 -0.21 53.27
CA LEU A 27 -51.08 1.06 52.57
C LEU A 27 -49.85 0.99 51.65
N ARG A 28 -48.77 0.33 52.10
CA ARG A 28 -47.57 0.12 51.25
C ARG A 28 -47.86 -0.77 50.04
N PHE A 29 -48.63 -1.84 50.23
CA PHE A 29 -49.07 -2.70 49.12
C PHE A 29 -49.97 -1.95 48.14
N PHE A 30 -50.89 -1.12 48.64
CA PHE A 30 -51.80 -0.34 47.80
C PHE A 30 -51.06 0.70 46.94
N PHE A 31 -50.08 1.42 47.52
CA PHE A 31 -49.26 2.37 46.76
C PHE A 31 -48.32 1.68 45.76
N TYR A 32 -47.79 0.50 46.09
CA TYR A 32 -46.96 -0.27 45.15
C TYR A 32 -47.78 -0.82 43.98
N TYR A 33 -49.01 -1.28 44.25
CA TYR A 33 -49.95 -1.75 43.23
C TYR A 33 -50.39 -0.61 42.30
N LEU A 34 -50.69 0.57 42.87
CA LEU A 34 -51.04 1.77 42.10
C LEU A 34 -49.86 2.26 41.24
N PHE A 35 -48.63 2.20 41.75
CA PHE A 35 -47.42 2.52 40.98
C PHE A 35 -47.20 1.55 39.82
N LEU A 36 -47.43 0.24 40.02
CA LEU A 36 -47.35 -0.77 38.96
C LEU A 36 -48.41 -0.57 37.87
N ILE A 37 -49.66 -0.26 38.26
CA ILE A 37 -50.74 0.03 37.32
C ILE A 37 -50.45 1.32 36.53
N CYS A 38 -49.94 2.37 37.18
CA CYS A 38 -49.61 3.63 36.53
C CYS A 38 -48.42 3.49 35.57
N SER A 39 -47.40 2.70 35.93
CA SER A 39 -46.25 2.41 35.07
C SER A 39 -46.62 1.51 33.87
N PHE A 40 -47.56 0.59 34.06
CA PHE A 40 -48.10 -0.25 32.99
C PHE A 40 -48.96 0.56 32.00
N TYR A 41 -49.78 1.50 32.49
CA TYR A 41 -50.55 2.41 31.63
C TYR A 41 -49.66 3.43 30.90
N ALA A 42 -48.62 3.96 31.54
CA ALA A 42 -47.67 4.88 30.90
C ALA A 42 -46.95 4.24 29.70
N LYS A 43 -46.48 2.98 29.83
CA LYS A 43 -45.88 2.22 28.70
C LYS A 43 -46.85 1.93 27.54
N LYS A 44 -48.16 1.98 27.79
CA LYS A 44 -49.19 1.68 26.78
C LYS A 44 -49.57 2.92 25.96
N VAL A 45 -49.40 4.13 26.51
CA VAL A 45 -49.69 5.40 25.82
C VAL A 45 -48.57 5.79 24.84
N ASP A 46 -47.32 5.43 25.11
CA ASP A 46 -46.18 5.67 24.20
C ASP A 46 -46.17 4.75 22.95
N ASN A 47 -47.06 3.75 22.91
CA ASN A 47 -47.16 2.75 21.83
C ASN A 47 -48.46 2.85 21.01
N MET A 48 -49.11 4.02 20.98
CA MET A 48 -50.14 4.29 19.96
C MET A 48 -49.46 4.82 18.69
N PRO A 49 -49.59 4.14 17.53
CA PRO A 49 -49.04 4.66 16.28
C PRO A 49 -49.83 5.91 15.90
N ALA A 50 -49.30 7.09 16.20
CA ALA A 50 -49.77 8.33 15.63
C ALA A 50 -49.81 8.15 14.10
N LYS A 51 -50.96 8.41 13.48
CA LYS A 51 -51.18 8.26 12.03
C LYS A 51 -50.34 9.30 11.31
N SER A 52 -49.06 9.00 11.11
CA SER A 52 -48.11 9.88 10.44
C SER A 52 -48.61 10.14 9.02
N VAL A 53 -48.65 11.41 8.62
CA VAL A 53 -48.96 11.83 7.24
C VAL A 53 -48.18 10.93 6.27
N PRO A 54 -48.82 10.31 5.27
CA PRO A 54 -48.13 9.43 4.33
C PRO A 54 -46.98 10.20 3.70
N ALA A 55 -45.78 9.63 3.78
CA ALA A 55 -44.58 10.28 3.27
C ALA A 55 -44.78 10.66 1.80
N PRO A 56 -44.32 11.85 1.37
CA PRO A 56 -44.51 12.29 0.00
C PRO A 56 -43.95 11.26 -0.99
N GLU A 57 -44.61 11.08 -2.13
CA GLU A 57 -44.26 10.04 -3.14
C GLU A 57 -42.78 10.09 -3.55
N SER A 58 -42.21 11.30 -3.61
CA SER A 58 -40.79 11.54 -3.87
C SER A 58 -39.86 10.97 -2.79
N ALA A 59 -40.26 11.00 -1.52
CA ALA A 59 -39.51 10.42 -0.42
C ALA A 59 -39.55 8.88 -0.45
N ILE A 60 -40.67 8.28 -0.84
CA ILE A 60 -40.79 6.82 -1.01
C ILE A 60 -39.89 6.34 -2.16
N LYS A 61 -39.92 7.02 -3.31
CA LYS A 61 -39.03 6.72 -4.46
C LYS A 61 -37.54 6.87 -4.09
N ARG A 62 -37.17 7.93 -3.36
CA ARG A 62 -35.80 8.12 -2.84
C ARG A 62 -35.39 7.03 -1.86
N ALA A 63 -36.27 6.60 -0.96
CA ALA A 63 -36.00 5.54 -0.01
C ALA A 63 -35.80 4.18 -0.72
N ALA A 64 -36.64 3.86 -1.70
CA ALA A 64 -36.50 2.65 -2.51
C ALA A 64 -35.17 2.64 -3.31
N PHE A 65 -34.83 3.76 -3.95
CA PHE A 65 -33.56 3.89 -4.66
C PHE A 65 -32.34 3.75 -3.72
N LYS A 66 -32.39 4.38 -2.54
CA LYS A 66 -31.33 4.25 -1.52
C LYS A 66 -31.19 2.82 -1.01
N ARG A 67 -32.30 2.09 -0.83
CA ARG A 67 -32.28 0.65 -0.48
C ARG A 67 -31.60 -0.15 -1.58
N GLN A 68 -31.98 0.05 -2.84
CA GLN A 68 -31.35 -0.63 -3.98
C GLN A 68 -29.85 -0.32 -4.08
N GLN A 69 -29.45 0.94 -3.95
CA GLN A 69 -28.03 1.33 -3.93
C GLN A 69 -27.27 0.66 -2.78
N THR A 70 -27.87 0.58 -1.59
CA THR A 70 -27.27 -0.05 -0.42
C THR A 70 -27.05 -1.54 -0.65
N GLU A 71 -28.04 -2.24 -1.22
CA GLU A 71 -27.93 -3.67 -1.55
C GLU A 71 -26.88 -3.91 -2.65
N ASN A 72 -26.84 -3.08 -3.69
CA ASN A 72 -25.81 -3.15 -4.73
C ASN A 72 -24.40 -2.90 -4.16
N PHE A 73 -24.26 -1.94 -3.25
CA PHE A 73 -23.00 -1.65 -2.58
C PHE A 73 -22.55 -2.80 -1.67
N LYS A 74 -23.47 -3.40 -0.89
CA LYS A 74 -23.18 -4.60 -0.07
C LYS A 74 -22.70 -5.77 -0.93
N LYS A 75 -23.39 -6.04 -2.05
CA LYS A 75 -22.99 -7.07 -3.03
C LYS A 75 -21.61 -6.79 -3.61
N ALA A 76 -21.34 -5.55 -4.00
CA ALA A 76 -20.04 -5.14 -4.53
C ALA A 76 -18.91 -5.28 -3.49
N ILE A 77 -19.15 -4.95 -2.23
CA ILE A 77 -18.17 -5.16 -1.14
C ILE A 77 -17.86 -6.64 -0.96
N ALA A 78 -18.90 -7.49 -0.93
CA ALA A 78 -18.73 -8.94 -0.78
C ALA A 78 -17.91 -9.53 -1.94
N ALA A 79 -18.23 -9.16 -3.18
CA ALA A 79 -17.49 -9.56 -4.37
C ALA A 79 -16.02 -9.08 -4.32
N ASN A 80 -15.78 -7.81 -3.97
CA ASN A 80 -14.44 -7.25 -3.84
C ASN A 80 -13.61 -7.94 -2.75
N LYS A 81 -14.25 -8.31 -1.64
CA LYS A 81 -13.60 -9.07 -0.55
C LYS A 81 -13.20 -10.46 -1.03
N ALA A 82 -14.09 -11.17 -1.73
CA ALA A 82 -13.80 -12.49 -2.29
C ALA A 82 -12.65 -12.43 -3.32
N ALA A 83 -12.71 -11.47 -4.26
CA ALA A 83 -11.66 -11.25 -5.26
C ALA A 83 -10.30 -10.94 -4.61
N ARG A 84 -10.27 -10.14 -3.54
CA ARG A 84 -9.04 -9.83 -2.79
C ARG A 84 -8.43 -11.07 -2.13
N VAL A 85 -9.25 -11.96 -1.56
CA VAL A 85 -8.78 -13.21 -0.96
C VAL A 85 -8.20 -14.13 -2.04
N ALA A 86 -8.89 -14.29 -3.17
CA ALA A 86 -8.39 -15.08 -4.30
C ALA A 86 -7.05 -14.52 -4.83
N LEU A 87 -6.95 -13.20 -4.98
CA LEU A 87 -5.73 -12.54 -5.42
C LEU A 87 -4.58 -12.75 -4.43
N LYS A 88 -4.83 -12.69 -3.11
CA LYS A 88 -3.81 -12.97 -2.09
C LYS A 88 -3.25 -14.39 -2.22
N LYS A 89 -4.10 -15.40 -2.45
CA LYS A 89 -3.67 -16.79 -2.66
C LYS A 89 -2.80 -16.91 -3.91
N THR A 90 -3.22 -16.34 -5.04
CA THR A 90 -2.44 -16.38 -6.28
C THR A 90 -1.11 -15.64 -6.17
N ALA A 91 -1.08 -14.48 -5.51
CA ALA A 91 0.13 -13.72 -5.25
C ALA A 91 1.13 -14.49 -4.39
N TYR A 92 0.66 -15.21 -3.37
CA TYR A 92 1.50 -16.06 -2.53
C TYR A 92 2.13 -17.21 -3.33
N ALA A 93 1.32 -17.94 -4.11
CA ALA A 93 1.80 -19.04 -4.94
C ALA A 93 2.87 -18.57 -5.95
N ARG A 94 2.64 -17.42 -6.61
CA ARG A 94 3.63 -16.82 -7.52
C ARG A 94 4.91 -16.41 -6.80
N GLY A 95 4.80 -15.77 -5.62
CA GLY A 95 5.97 -15.39 -4.83
C GLY A 95 6.81 -16.59 -4.38
N LEU A 96 6.16 -17.68 -3.98
CA LEU A 96 6.85 -18.93 -3.65
C LEU A 96 7.60 -19.51 -4.85
N ARG A 97 6.97 -19.50 -6.03
CA ARG A 97 7.61 -19.92 -7.28
C ARG A 97 8.87 -19.11 -7.57
N TYR A 98 8.79 -17.78 -7.57
CA TYR A 98 9.95 -16.92 -7.84
C TYR A 98 11.06 -17.09 -6.80
N SER A 99 10.72 -17.25 -5.52
CA SER A 99 11.71 -17.52 -4.47
C SER A 99 12.50 -18.81 -4.75
N ARG A 100 11.82 -19.87 -5.20
CA ARG A 100 12.47 -21.12 -5.63
C ARG A 100 13.34 -20.90 -6.87
N GLU A 101 12.84 -20.18 -7.87
CA GLU A 101 13.58 -19.86 -9.09
C GLU A 101 14.88 -19.09 -8.79
N TYR A 102 14.82 -18.03 -8.00
CA TYR A 102 16.01 -17.24 -7.63
C TYR A 102 17.05 -18.09 -6.89
N ARG A 103 16.62 -18.88 -5.89
CA ARG A 103 17.51 -19.78 -5.15
C ARG A 103 18.14 -20.84 -6.05
N SER A 104 17.35 -21.40 -6.98
CA SER A 104 17.84 -22.39 -7.93
C SER A 104 18.85 -21.79 -8.91
N ALA A 105 18.63 -20.56 -9.37
CA ALA A 105 19.53 -19.85 -10.26
C ALA A 105 20.86 -19.51 -9.58
N GLU A 106 20.82 -19.06 -8.33
CA GLU A 106 22.01 -18.79 -7.52
C GLU A 106 22.83 -20.06 -7.28
N LYS A 107 22.18 -21.15 -6.86
CA LYS A 107 22.83 -22.46 -6.69
C LYS A 107 23.44 -22.96 -7.99
N LYS A 108 22.72 -22.83 -9.12
CA LYS A 108 23.20 -23.22 -10.44
C LYS A 108 24.46 -22.44 -10.83
N LEU A 109 24.47 -21.12 -10.60
CA LEU A 109 25.62 -20.27 -10.90
C LEU A 109 26.85 -20.66 -10.07
N VAL A 110 26.67 -20.94 -8.77
CA VAL A 110 27.76 -21.45 -7.92
C VAL A 110 28.25 -22.83 -8.38
N HIS A 111 27.35 -23.73 -8.75
CA HIS A 111 27.69 -25.06 -9.26
C HIS A 111 28.51 -24.97 -10.55
N LEU A 112 28.08 -24.15 -11.52
CA LEU A 112 28.80 -23.95 -12.79
C LEU A 112 30.21 -23.35 -12.59
N ARG A 113 30.35 -22.38 -11.67
CA ARG A 113 31.68 -21.86 -11.29
C ARG A 113 32.60 -22.95 -10.72
N ARG A 114 32.07 -23.83 -9.87
CA ARG A 114 32.83 -24.94 -9.27
C ARG A 114 33.20 -26.01 -10.30
N GLN A 115 32.27 -26.37 -11.18
CA GLN A 115 32.49 -27.33 -12.25
C GLN A 115 33.55 -26.84 -13.24
N ALA A 116 33.50 -25.56 -13.63
CA ALA A 116 34.53 -24.99 -14.49
C ALA A 116 35.91 -25.08 -13.80
N LYS A 117 35.98 -24.69 -12.51
CA LYS A 117 37.21 -24.77 -11.72
C LYS A 117 37.75 -26.20 -11.59
N SER A 118 36.89 -27.21 -11.40
CA SER A 118 37.34 -28.61 -11.31
C SER A 118 37.90 -29.14 -12.63
N CYS A 119 37.39 -28.66 -13.76
CA CYS A 119 37.90 -29.01 -15.09
C CYS A 119 39.11 -28.15 -15.52
N GLY A 120 39.59 -27.23 -14.68
CA GLY A 120 40.66 -26.28 -15.02
C GLY A 120 40.23 -25.13 -15.95
N ASN A 121 38.92 -24.96 -16.21
CA ASN A 121 38.35 -23.94 -17.07
C ASN A 121 37.79 -22.74 -16.26
N TYR A 122 37.54 -21.62 -16.93
CA TYR A 122 36.93 -20.44 -16.33
C TYR A 122 35.47 -20.28 -16.75
N TYR A 123 34.58 -20.02 -15.79
CA TYR A 123 33.18 -19.72 -16.07
C TYR A 123 32.98 -18.22 -16.25
N LEU A 124 32.60 -17.79 -17.47
CA LEU A 124 32.22 -16.41 -17.75
C LEU A 124 30.74 -16.20 -17.44
N GLU A 125 30.45 -15.26 -16.54
CA GLU A 125 29.09 -14.90 -16.19
C GLU A 125 28.37 -14.11 -17.29
N SER A 126 27.05 -14.30 -17.34
CA SER A 126 26.22 -13.54 -18.27
C SER A 126 26.27 -12.05 -17.94
N LYS A 127 26.41 -11.22 -18.97
CA LYS A 127 26.32 -9.76 -18.82
C LYS A 127 24.98 -9.38 -18.16
N PRO A 128 24.99 -8.40 -17.24
CA PRO A 128 23.77 -7.95 -16.57
C PRO A 128 22.81 -7.33 -17.58
N LYS A 129 21.51 -7.65 -17.43
CA LYS A 129 20.46 -7.20 -18.36
C LYS A 129 19.81 -5.89 -17.94
N VAL A 130 19.94 -5.50 -16.68
CA VAL A 130 19.25 -4.35 -16.09
C VAL A 130 20.22 -3.53 -15.26
N ALA A 131 20.14 -2.21 -15.41
CA ALA A 131 20.82 -1.25 -14.58
C ALA A 131 19.82 -0.41 -13.78
N VAL A 132 20.24 0.03 -12.61
CA VAL A 132 19.58 1.08 -11.84
C VAL A 132 20.37 2.36 -12.02
N VAL A 133 19.67 3.45 -12.36
CA VAL A 133 20.29 4.74 -12.69
C VAL A 133 19.72 5.81 -11.77
N THR A 134 20.59 6.47 -11.02
CA THR A 134 20.25 7.55 -10.09
C THR A 134 20.90 8.85 -10.53
N ARG A 135 20.13 9.94 -10.58
CA ARG A 135 20.67 11.27 -10.85
C ARG A 135 21.32 11.85 -9.60
N ILE A 136 22.59 12.24 -9.69
CA ILE A 136 23.36 12.77 -8.53
C ILE A 136 23.66 14.27 -8.64
N ARG A 137 23.63 14.84 -9.85
CA ARG A 137 23.86 16.28 -10.09
C ARG A 137 22.55 17.03 -10.35
N GLY A 138 22.55 18.32 -10.01
CA GLY A 138 21.42 19.24 -10.16
C GLY A 138 21.10 19.62 -11.62
N ILE A 139 20.22 20.60 -11.80
CA ILE A 139 19.71 21.05 -13.12
C ILE A 139 20.55 22.17 -13.73
N ALA A 140 21.25 22.94 -12.91
CA ALA A 140 22.06 24.07 -13.38
C ALA A 140 23.24 23.62 -14.24
N LYS A 141 23.57 24.41 -15.27
CA LYS A 141 24.75 24.24 -16.14
C LYS A 141 24.84 22.84 -16.79
N VAL A 142 23.70 22.29 -17.22
CA VAL A 142 23.63 21.05 -18.01
C VAL A 142 23.46 21.38 -19.48
N ALA A 143 24.37 20.90 -20.32
CA ALA A 143 24.30 21.08 -21.77
C ALA A 143 23.00 20.48 -22.35
N PRO A 144 22.46 21.07 -23.44
CA PRO A 144 21.12 20.74 -23.94
C PRO A 144 20.98 19.27 -24.36
N LYS A 145 22.03 18.69 -24.96
CA LYS A 145 22.06 17.27 -25.36
C LYS A 145 21.90 16.33 -24.15
N GLN A 146 22.70 16.53 -23.11
CA GLN A 146 22.65 15.73 -21.87
C GLN A 146 21.34 15.95 -21.11
N ARG A 147 20.83 17.19 -21.12
CA ARG A 147 19.51 17.52 -20.54
C ARG A 147 18.39 16.74 -21.21
N LYS A 148 18.40 16.63 -22.54
CA LYS A 148 17.41 15.86 -23.30
C LYS A 148 17.51 14.37 -22.97
N ILE A 149 18.73 13.81 -22.89
CA ILE A 149 18.92 12.39 -22.53
C ILE A 149 18.38 12.10 -21.11
N LEU A 150 18.68 12.96 -20.14
CA LEU A 150 18.14 12.81 -18.77
C LEU A 150 16.61 12.90 -18.74
N GLN A 151 15.99 13.73 -19.60
CA GLN A 151 14.54 13.80 -19.74
C GLN A 151 13.96 12.50 -20.33
N LEU A 152 14.61 11.90 -21.34
CA LEU A 152 14.20 10.62 -21.93
C LEU A 152 14.24 9.49 -20.89
N LEU A 153 15.27 9.47 -20.04
CA LEU A 153 15.39 8.53 -18.91
C LEU A 153 14.43 8.84 -17.76
N ARG A 154 13.67 9.95 -17.83
CA ARG A 154 12.76 10.46 -16.78
C ARG A 154 13.46 10.92 -15.50
N LEU A 155 14.75 11.23 -15.57
CA LEU A 155 15.59 11.72 -14.48
C LEU A 155 15.57 13.25 -14.38
N ARG A 156 14.41 13.82 -14.01
CA ARG A 156 14.21 15.29 -13.98
C ARG A 156 14.76 15.98 -12.73
N GLN A 157 14.65 15.35 -11.57
CA GLN A 157 15.08 15.90 -10.27
C GLN A 157 16.31 15.15 -9.74
N ILE A 158 17.04 15.76 -8.81
CA ILE A 158 18.14 15.08 -8.11
C ILE A 158 17.60 13.89 -7.30
N PHE A 159 18.38 12.82 -7.21
CA PHE A 159 18.05 11.56 -6.54
C PHE A 159 16.81 10.84 -7.07
N ASN A 160 16.30 11.25 -8.23
CA ASN A 160 15.41 10.40 -8.99
C ASN A 160 16.18 9.18 -9.48
N THR A 161 15.53 8.02 -9.36
CA THR A 161 16.10 6.73 -9.75
C THR A 161 15.14 5.97 -10.64
N VAL A 162 15.66 5.34 -11.69
CA VAL A 162 14.88 4.58 -12.67
C VAL A 162 15.63 3.28 -13.01
N PHE A 163 14.88 2.20 -13.23
CA PHE A 163 15.42 0.96 -13.79
C PHE A 163 15.45 1.03 -15.31
N VAL A 164 16.53 0.56 -15.90
CA VAL A 164 16.78 0.66 -17.34
C VAL A 164 17.27 -0.69 -17.84
N ARG A 165 16.71 -1.15 -18.96
CA ARG A 165 17.21 -2.36 -19.64
C ARG A 165 18.49 -2.02 -20.40
N LEU A 166 19.52 -2.84 -20.22
CA LEU A 166 20.80 -2.65 -20.87
C LEU A 166 20.78 -3.24 -22.28
N ASN A 167 20.83 -2.32 -23.24
CA ASN A 167 21.04 -2.59 -24.66
C ASN A 167 22.19 -1.67 -25.12
N LYS A 168 22.86 -1.99 -26.23
CA LYS A 168 23.93 -1.15 -26.80
C LYS A 168 23.57 0.35 -26.95
N PRO A 169 22.40 0.74 -27.50
CA PRO A 169 22.04 2.17 -27.58
C PRO A 169 21.84 2.79 -26.20
N MET A 170 21.33 2.02 -25.24
CA MET A 170 21.11 2.52 -23.88
C MET A 170 22.43 2.73 -23.14
N GLU A 171 23.41 1.83 -23.32
CA GLU A 171 24.77 2.02 -22.81
C GLU A 171 25.41 3.30 -23.38
N ASN A 172 25.26 3.55 -24.68
CA ASN A 172 25.78 4.76 -25.30
C ASN A 172 25.11 6.03 -24.74
N MET A 173 23.79 5.98 -24.49
CA MET A 173 23.07 7.07 -23.83
C MET A 173 23.57 7.29 -22.40
N LEU A 174 23.80 6.23 -21.63
CA LEU A 174 24.31 6.32 -20.26
C LEU A 174 25.72 6.92 -20.22
N ARG A 175 26.60 6.49 -21.13
CA ARG A 175 27.96 7.07 -21.28
C ARG A 175 27.90 8.58 -21.57
N ALA A 176 26.98 9.03 -22.42
CA ALA A 176 26.84 10.46 -22.74
C ALA A 176 26.41 11.34 -21.56
N VAL A 177 25.72 10.78 -20.55
CA VAL A 177 25.27 11.51 -19.34
C VAL A 177 26.00 11.08 -18.07
N GLU A 178 27.04 10.27 -18.20
CA GLU A 178 27.80 9.66 -17.11
C GLU A 178 28.21 10.65 -16.00
N PRO A 179 28.67 11.88 -16.28
CA PRO A 179 29.04 12.84 -15.24
C PRO A 179 27.89 13.29 -14.33
N TYR A 180 26.62 13.05 -14.71
CA TYR A 180 25.43 13.50 -13.99
C TYR A 180 24.72 12.39 -13.21
N ILE A 181 25.07 11.13 -13.47
CA ILE A 181 24.40 9.95 -12.95
C ILE A 181 25.38 9.05 -12.19
N ALA A 182 24.85 8.28 -11.24
CA ALA A 182 25.48 7.10 -10.70
C ALA A 182 24.61 5.91 -11.09
N TYR A 183 25.21 4.86 -11.65
CA TYR A 183 24.48 3.68 -12.09
C TYR A 183 25.25 2.40 -11.78
N GLY A 184 24.57 1.27 -11.86
CA GLY A 184 25.15 -0.05 -11.67
C GLY A 184 24.08 -1.14 -11.72
N TYR A 185 24.43 -2.34 -11.26
CA TYR A 185 23.55 -3.51 -11.38
C TYR A 185 22.85 -3.81 -10.06
N PRO A 186 21.50 -3.73 -10.02
CA PRO A 186 20.76 -3.91 -8.78
C PRO A 186 20.68 -5.38 -8.37
N SER A 187 20.82 -5.64 -7.08
CA SER A 187 20.51 -6.93 -6.48
C SER A 187 18.98 -7.11 -6.32
N LEU A 188 18.52 -8.35 -6.20
CA LEU A 188 17.10 -8.66 -5.92
C LEU A 188 16.61 -7.93 -4.66
N ARG A 189 17.45 -7.86 -3.62
CA ARG A 189 17.13 -7.15 -2.37
C ARG A 189 16.88 -5.66 -2.64
N THR A 190 17.74 -5.01 -3.42
CA THR A 190 17.61 -3.59 -3.76
C THR A 190 16.34 -3.32 -4.56
N VAL A 191 16.06 -4.13 -5.59
CA VAL A 191 14.82 -4.00 -6.39
C VAL A 191 13.59 -4.12 -5.48
N ARG A 192 13.58 -5.14 -4.61
CA ARG A 192 12.50 -5.36 -3.65
C ARG A 192 12.31 -4.15 -2.73
N MET A 193 13.38 -3.68 -2.09
CA MET A 193 13.31 -2.52 -1.19
C MET A 193 12.79 -1.26 -1.90
N MET A 194 13.22 -1.01 -3.14
CA MET A 194 12.74 0.14 -3.92
C MET A 194 11.24 0.03 -4.22
N VAL A 195 10.78 -1.11 -4.74
CA VAL A 195 9.37 -1.32 -5.08
C VAL A 195 8.47 -1.24 -3.85
N TYR A 196 8.84 -1.90 -2.75
CA TYR A 196 8.01 -1.94 -1.55
C TYR A 196 8.02 -0.63 -0.75
N LYS A 197 9.19 0.01 -0.56
CA LYS A 197 9.29 1.24 0.27
C LYS A 197 8.99 2.51 -0.51
N ARG A 198 9.47 2.60 -1.76
CA ARG A 198 9.48 3.85 -2.55
C ARG A 198 8.63 3.75 -3.83
N GLY A 199 8.00 2.60 -4.09
CA GLY A 199 7.20 2.35 -5.30
C GLY A 199 5.91 3.16 -5.38
N HIS A 200 5.74 3.83 -6.51
CA HIS A 200 4.53 4.57 -6.86
C HIS A 200 4.13 4.21 -8.29
N LEU A 201 2.84 4.08 -8.55
CA LEU A 201 2.27 3.88 -9.87
C LEU A 201 1.86 5.22 -10.48
N LYS A 202 1.96 5.28 -11.81
CA LYS A 202 1.42 6.36 -12.63
C LYS A 202 0.00 5.99 -13.07
N ILE A 203 -1.02 6.40 -12.32
CA ILE A 203 -2.44 6.16 -12.62
C ILE A 203 -3.03 7.48 -13.11
N ASN A 204 -3.57 7.54 -14.33
CA ASN A 204 -4.18 8.73 -14.92
C ASN A 204 -3.31 10.01 -14.81
N GLY A 205 -1.99 9.86 -14.97
CA GLY A 205 -1.04 10.97 -14.83
C GLY A 205 -0.68 11.36 -13.39
N GLN A 206 -1.37 10.80 -12.39
CA GLN A 206 -1.13 11.04 -10.98
C GLN A 206 -0.14 10.02 -10.40
N ARG A 207 0.58 10.46 -9.36
CA ARG A 207 1.52 9.63 -8.61
C ARG A 207 0.81 9.03 -7.39
N VAL A 208 0.51 7.73 -7.46
CA VAL A 208 -0.20 7.00 -6.39
C VAL A 208 0.72 5.97 -5.75
N LYS A 209 0.79 5.92 -4.42
CA LYS A 209 1.62 4.92 -3.70
C LYS A 209 1.04 3.52 -3.89
N ILE A 210 1.90 2.52 -4.03
CA ILE A 210 1.45 1.11 -4.06
C ILE A 210 1.03 0.71 -2.64
N VAL A 211 -0.25 0.38 -2.47
CA VAL A 211 -0.85 -0.07 -1.20
C VAL A 211 -1.38 -1.49 -1.33
N ASN A 212 -2.10 -1.78 -2.41
CA ASN A 212 -2.80 -3.03 -2.63
C ASN A 212 -2.46 -3.61 -4.00
N ASN A 213 -2.42 -4.95 -4.10
CA ASN A 213 -2.17 -5.63 -5.37
C ASN A 213 -3.31 -5.44 -6.40
N GLN A 214 -4.54 -5.15 -5.95
CA GLN A 214 -5.65 -4.82 -6.86
C GLN A 214 -5.32 -3.60 -7.73
N MET A 215 -4.65 -2.58 -7.17
CA MET A 215 -4.22 -1.41 -7.95
C MET A 215 -3.19 -1.77 -9.03
N ILE A 216 -2.33 -2.75 -8.76
CA ILE A 216 -1.33 -3.25 -9.73
C ILE A 216 -2.06 -3.97 -10.86
N GLN A 217 -2.95 -4.90 -10.52
CA GLN A 217 -3.73 -5.65 -11.50
C GLN A 217 -4.56 -4.71 -12.40
N SER A 218 -5.29 -3.76 -11.83
CA SER A 218 -6.06 -2.78 -12.59
C SER A 218 -5.19 -1.86 -13.46
N LYS A 219 -3.94 -1.58 -13.04
CA LYS A 219 -3.06 -0.69 -13.79
C LYS A 219 -2.45 -1.35 -15.02
N TYR A 220 -2.02 -2.61 -14.91
CA TYR A 220 -1.32 -3.30 -15.98
C TYR A 220 -2.27 -4.11 -16.88
N ASN A 221 -3.45 -4.50 -16.39
CA ASN A 221 -4.45 -5.29 -17.12
C ASN A 221 -3.86 -6.50 -17.89
N ASN A 222 -2.81 -7.10 -17.31
CA ASN A 222 -2.01 -8.15 -17.91
C ASN A 222 -1.98 -9.35 -16.96
N GLU A 223 -2.18 -10.56 -17.50
CA GLU A 223 -2.20 -11.79 -16.71
C GLU A 223 -0.86 -12.11 -16.02
N ASN A 224 0.24 -11.61 -16.59
CA ASN A 224 1.60 -11.81 -16.11
C ASN A 224 2.03 -10.84 -15.01
N ILE A 225 1.27 -9.75 -14.77
CA ILE A 225 1.62 -8.71 -13.78
C ILE A 225 0.41 -8.46 -12.90
N VAL A 226 0.29 -9.27 -11.84
CA VAL A 226 -0.87 -9.21 -10.93
C VAL A 226 -0.46 -8.64 -9.58
N CYS A 227 0.73 -8.98 -9.08
CA CYS A 227 1.19 -8.59 -7.75
C CYS A 227 2.50 -7.77 -7.76
N ALA A 228 2.85 -7.21 -6.60
CA ALA A 228 4.11 -6.50 -6.43
C ALA A 228 5.35 -7.38 -6.67
N GLU A 229 5.27 -8.67 -6.36
CA GLU A 229 6.40 -9.59 -6.60
C GLU A 229 6.59 -9.89 -8.09
N ASP A 230 5.51 -9.87 -8.90
CA ASP A 230 5.61 -9.95 -10.36
C ASP A 230 6.37 -8.74 -10.91
N ILE A 231 6.09 -7.53 -10.40
CA ILE A 231 6.84 -6.31 -10.77
C ILE A 231 8.34 -6.50 -10.46
N VAL A 232 8.67 -6.98 -9.26
CA VAL A 232 10.05 -7.23 -8.84
C VAL A 232 10.73 -8.23 -9.78
N ASN A 233 10.06 -9.34 -10.11
CA ASN A 233 10.61 -10.35 -11.02
C ASN A 233 10.82 -9.81 -12.44
N GLN A 234 9.84 -9.11 -13.00
CA GLN A 234 9.95 -8.53 -14.34
C GLN A 234 11.13 -7.54 -14.43
N ILE A 235 11.34 -6.74 -13.38
CA ILE A 235 12.46 -5.79 -13.30
C ILE A 235 13.80 -6.53 -13.12
N TYR A 236 13.89 -7.48 -12.19
CA TYR A 236 15.16 -8.15 -11.87
C TYR A 236 15.65 -9.03 -13.02
N THR A 237 14.74 -9.80 -13.62
CA THR A 237 15.07 -10.74 -14.71
C THR A 237 15.20 -10.02 -16.07
N GLY A 238 14.66 -8.80 -16.21
CA GLY A 238 14.57 -8.10 -17.49
C GLY A 238 13.59 -8.81 -18.44
N GLY A 239 12.40 -9.17 -17.94
CA GLY A 239 11.42 -9.98 -18.67
C GLY A 239 10.77 -9.26 -19.87
N LYS A 240 9.84 -9.96 -20.54
CA LYS A 240 9.16 -9.46 -21.76
C LYS A 240 8.46 -8.12 -21.53
N HIS A 241 7.80 -7.98 -20.37
CA HIS A 241 6.99 -6.81 -20.02
C HIS A 241 7.75 -5.74 -19.24
N PHE A 242 9.09 -5.75 -19.27
CA PHE A 242 9.93 -4.81 -18.53
C PHE A 242 9.60 -3.35 -18.86
N ARG A 243 9.36 -3.04 -20.14
CA ARG A 243 9.04 -1.69 -20.62
C ARG A 243 7.73 -1.19 -20.02
N GLU A 244 6.71 -2.03 -20.02
CA GLU A 244 5.38 -1.72 -19.47
C GLU A 244 5.46 -1.47 -17.98
N VAL A 245 6.10 -2.38 -17.23
CA VAL A 245 6.30 -2.27 -15.79
C VAL A 245 7.01 -0.97 -15.43
N THR A 246 8.15 -0.71 -16.08
CA THR A 246 9.00 0.46 -15.83
C THR A 246 8.29 1.77 -16.19
N ASN A 247 7.49 1.79 -17.26
CA ASN A 247 6.70 2.97 -17.66
C ASN A 247 5.50 3.21 -16.74
N GLY A 248 4.88 2.13 -16.24
CA GLY A 248 3.79 2.18 -15.25
C GLY A 248 4.25 2.68 -13.88
N LEU A 249 5.51 2.40 -13.51
CA LEU A 249 6.12 2.97 -12.32
C LEU A 249 6.49 4.44 -12.51
N TRP A 250 6.19 5.24 -11.49
CA TRP A 250 6.73 6.58 -11.36
C TRP A 250 8.23 6.51 -11.01
N PRO A 251 9.10 7.39 -11.53
CA PRO A 251 10.50 7.45 -11.13
C PRO A 251 10.65 7.50 -9.59
N PHE A 252 11.51 6.64 -9.04
CA PHE A 252 11.68 6.54 -7.60
C PHE A 252 12.31 7.83 -7.07
N LYS A 253 11.62 8.49 -6.15
CA LYS A 253 12.17 9.65 -5.42
C LYS A 253 12.86 9.14 -4.16
N LEU A 254 14.18 9.10 -4.19
CA LEU A 254 14.99 8.66 -3.06
C LEU A 254 15.44 9.85 -2.20
N SER A 255 15.76 9.59 -0.94
CA SER A 255 16.39 10.60 -0.08
C SER A 255 17.88 10.74 -0.41
N PRO A 256 18.53 11.85 -0.04
CA PRO A 256 19.98 11.94 -0.07
C PRO A 256 20.63 10.77 0.68
N PRO A 257 21.81 10.28 0.24
CA PRO A 257 22.47 9.17 0.90
C PRO A 257 22.90 9.55 2.32
N ALA A 258 22.54 8.73 3.31
CA ALA A 258 23.06 8.87 4.68
C ALA A 258 24.59 8.80 4.68
N GLY A 259 25.25 9.72 5.41
CA GLY A 259 26.71 9.88 5.37
C GLY A 259 27.25 10.55 4.10
N GLY A 260 26.37 11.08 3.23
CA GLY A 260 26.76 11.90 2.10
C GLY A 260 27.42 11.16 0.93
N MET A 261 27.96 11.95 0.03
CA MET A 261 28.73 11.56 -1.15
C MET A 261 30.16 12.10 -0.99
N ARG A 262 31.14 11.38 -1.51
CA ARG A 262 32.56 11.78 -1.44
C ARG A 262 32.81 12.97 -2.35
N GLN A 263 32.63 12.79 -3.65
CA GLN A 263 32.86 13.83 -4.65
C GLN A 263 32.02 13.60 -5.92
N LYS A 264 30.97 14.40 -6.08
CA LYS A 264 30.02 14.33 -7.22
C LYS A 264 30.65 14.57 -8.60
N ARG A 265 31.82 15.22 -8.65
CA ARG A 265 32.47 15.67 -9.89
C ARG A 265 33.62 14.76 -10.36
N ARG A 266 33.95 13.70 -9.60
CA ARG A 266 34.96 12.71 -10.00
C ARG A 266 34.30 11.37 -10.29
N HIS A 267 34.90 10.60 -11.18
CA HIS A 267 34.38 9.27 -11.54
C HIS A 267 34.55 8.32 -10.36
N PHE A 268 33.70 7.30 -10.25
CA PHE A 268 33.73 6.35 -9.15
C PHE A 268 35.07 5.61 -9.03
N VAL A 269 35.70 5.26 -10.16
CA VAL A 269 37.01 4.60 -10.21
C VAL A 269 38.13 5.46 -9.62
N GLU A 270 38.00 6.79 -9.70
CA GLU A 270 38.96 7.76 -9.14
C GLU A 270 38.62 8.14 -7.68
N GLY A 271 37.73 7.38 -7.03
CA GLY A 271 37.26 7.66 -5.67
C GLY A 271 36.12 8.66 -5.56
N GLY A 272 35.53 9.08 -6.69
CA GLY A 272 34.36 9.96 -6.74
C GLY A 272 33.02 9.21 -6.67
N ASP A 273 31.99 9.79 -7.30
CA ASP A 273 30.62 9.30 -7.20
C ASP A 273 29.89 9.07 -8.54
N TYR A 274 30.28 9.73 -9.63
CA TYR A 274 29.55 9.55 -10.90
C TYR A 274 30.02 8.30 -11.66
N GLY A 275 29.16 7.80 -12.53
CA GLY A 275 29.44 6.68 -13.42
C GLY A 275 29.06 5.30 -12.90
N ASN A 276 29.61 4.27 -13.55
CA ASN A 276 29.29 2.88 -13.26
C ASN A 276 29.98 2.41 -11.98
N ARG A 277 29.19 1.89 -11.05
CA ARG A 277 29.66 1.32 -9.77
C ARG A 277 29.47 -0.20 -9.70
N ASP A 278 29.05 -0.83 -10.79
CA ASP A 278 28.75 -2.26 -10.85
C ASP A 278 27.81 -2.68 -9.69
N ALA A 279 28.14 -3.73 -8.93
CA ALA A 279 27.38 -4.21 -7.78
C ALA A 279 27.44 -3.27 -6.56
N LEU A 280 28.41 -2.36 -6.47
CA LEU A 280 28.56 -1.44 -5.33
C LEU A 280 27.46 -0.35 -5.30
N ILE A 281 26.70 -0.20 -6.39
CA ILE A 281 25.51 0.64 -6.40
C ILE A 281 24.49 0.23 -5.34
N ASN A 282 24.45 -1.06 -4.97
CA ASN A 282 23.53 -1.58 -3.98
C ASN A 282 23.80 -0.98 -2.59
N ARG A 283 25.07 -0.78 -2.22
CA ARG A 283 25.46 -0.11 -0.97
C ARG A 283 25.09 1.38 -1.01
N PHE A 284 25.21 2.03 -2.17
CA PHE A 284 24.80 3.42 -2.34
C PHE A 284 23.29 3.59 -2.17
N LEU A 285 22.50 2.76 -2.85
CA LEU A 285 21.04 2.81 -2.78
C LEU A 285 20.49 2.43 -1.41
N ALA A 286 21.13 1.49 -0.70
CA ALA A 286 20.74 1.13 0.67
C ALA A 286 20.77 2.33 1.63
N ARG A 287 21.66 3.32 1.41
CA ARG A 287 21.74 4.55 2.21
C ARG A 287 20.70 5.61 1.83
N MET A 288 19.99 5.42 0.72
CA MET A 288 19.02 6.36 0.15
C MET A 288 17.56 5.89 0.27
N ILE A 289 17.32 4.62 0.61
CA ILE A 289 16.00 3.98 0.67
C ILE A 289 15.47 3.96 2.10
#